data_AF-A0A522TP76-F1
#
_entry.id   AF-A0A522TP76-F1
#
_cell.length_a   1.000
_cell.length_b   1.000
_cell.length_c   1.000
_cell.angle_alpha   90.00
_cell.angle_beta   90.00
_cell.angle_gamma   90.00
#
_symmetry.space_group_name_H-M   'P 1'
#
loop_
_entity.id
_entity.type
_entity.pdbx_description
1 polymer ?
#
loop_
_entity_poly.entity_id
_entity_poly.type
_entity_poly.pdbx_seq_one_letter_code
_entity_poly.pdbx_strand_id
1 'polypeptide(L)'
;MESSGDKSAPAQVPSRPDEHETAGSGQLSGPQEMPNQPDEHDAAGSEQVLGPPERFPMFRQAVVSGVGVRLPETFGRLSFRELDEPKRYFTIPISIDQAGIIAGLLAGVKPPRPMMGDLFCEVMAAYDFSLAVVQITGVENGVYLAQVTFTTATGRPKMFPCRPSDGIILALGQPLPVPILVDEDLFE
;
A
#
# COMPACT_ATOMS: atom_id res chain seq x y z
N MET A 1 -64.25 31.14 22.21
CA MET A 1 -64.07 30.12 21.15
C MET A 1 -62.63 30.26 20.71
N GLU A 2 -61.67 29.38 20.93
CA GLU A 2 -61.54 27.96 21.32
C GLU A 2 -60.13 27.85 21.96
N SER A 3 -59.94 27.30 23.16
CA SER A 3 -59.62 25.88 23.51
C SER A 3 -58.17 25.41 23.26
N SER A 4 -57.61 24.77 24.31
CA SER A 4 -56.42 23.89 24.40
C SER A 4 -55.04 24.57 24.39
N GLY A 5 -54.18 24.49 25.40
CA GLY A 5 -54.09 23.58 26.54
C GLY A 5 -53.18 22.39 26.22
N ASP A 6 -51.88 22.49 26.49
CA ASP A 6 -51.12 21.40 27.14
C ASP A 6 -49.79 21.92 27.71
N LYS A 7 -49.51 21.53 28.95
CA LYS A 7 -48.26 21.71 29.70
C LYS A 7 -47.72 20.30 29.91
N SER A 8 -46.57 19.96 29.33
CA SER A 8 -45.89 18.69 29.60
C SER A 8 -44.46 18.93 30.11
N ALA A 9 -44.19 18.31 31.25
CA ALA A 9 -43.03 18.42 32.13
C ALA A 9 -41.79 17.64 31.60
N PRO A 10 -40.57 17.93 32.10
CA PRO A 10 -39.37 17.19 31.70
C PRO A 10 -39.25 15.84 32.42
N ALA A 11 -38.83 14.81 31.68
CA ALA A 11 -38.62 13.46 32.16
C ALA A 11 -37.33 13.34 32.99
N GLN A 12 -37.44 12.70 34.16
CA GLN A 12 -36.35 12.35 35.06
C GLN A 12 -35.61 11.08 34.58
N VAL A 13 -34.28 11.14 34.66
CA VAL A 13 -33.36 10.02 34.46
C VAL A 13 -33.26 9.22 35.77
N PRO A 14 -33.42 7.88 35.77
CA PRO A 14 -33.22 7.10 36.99
C PRO A 14 -31.75 6.75 37.21
N SER A 15 -31.27 7.11 38.40
CA SER A 15 -29.93 6.83 38.95
C SER A 15 -29.77 5.34 39.31
N ARG A 16 -28.61 4.76 38.98
CA ARG A 16 -28.18 3.42 39.44
C ARG A 16 -27.70 3.50 40.90
N PRO A 17 -27.94 2.47 41.74
CA PRO A 17 -27.43 2.44 43.10
C PRO A 17 -25.98 1.94 43.19
N ASP A 18 -25.26 2.52 44.15
CA ASP A 18 -23.90 2.21 44.61
C ASP A 18 -23.82 0.84 45.33
N GLU A 19 -22.75 0.09 45.08
CA GLU A 19 -22.32 -0.99 45.97
C GLU A 19 -20.87 -0.75 46.42
N HIS A 20 -20.72 -0.80 47.74
CA HIS A 20 -19.58 -0.40 48.54
C HIS A 20 -18.36 -1.32 48.39
N GLU A 21 -17.19 -0.68 48.33
CA GLU A 21 -15.87 -1.23 48.60
C GLU A 21 -15.68 -1.36 50.13
N THR A 22 -15.43 -2.57 50.65
CA THR A 22 -14.73 -2.73 51.94
C THR A 22 -13.66 -3.83 51.84
N ALA A 23 -12.48 -3.47 52.35
CA ALA A 23 -11.24 -4.23 52.32
C ALA A 23 -11.27 -5.48 53.22
N GLY A 24 -10.57 -6.53 52.78
CA GLY A 24 -10.26 -7.71 53.57
C GLY A 24 -8.99 -8.38 53.06
N SER A 25 -7.87 -8.09 53.71
CA SER A 25 -6.52 -8.60 53.44
C SER A 25 -6.32 -10.06 53.89
N GLY A 26 -5.68 -10.85 53.01
CA GLY A 26 -4.65 -11.83 53.40
C GLY A 26 -5.00 -13.32 53.31
N GLN A 27 -4.41 -14.03 52.34
CA GLN A 27 -3.49 -15.15 52.61
C GLN A 27 -2.81 -15.64 51.32
N LEU A 28 -1.50 -15.84 51.44
CA LEU A 28 -0.54 -16.27 50.41
C LEU A 28 -0.75 -17.74 50.01
N SER A 29 -0.59 -18.07 48.73
CA SER A 29 -0.32 -19.43 48.26
C SER A 29 0.57 -19.34 47.01
N GLY A 30 1.68 -20.09 47.02
CA GLY A 30 2.89 -19.86 46.25
C GLY A 30 2.83 -20.13 44.73
N PRO A 31 3.96 -19.96 44.03
CA PRO A 31 4.01 -20.10 42.58
C PRO A 31 3.78 -21.57 42.17
N GLN A 32 2.79 -21.81 41.31
CA GLN A 32 2.62 -23.09 40.64
C GLN A 32 3.71 -23.21 39.55
N GLU A 33 4.73 -24.03 39.80
CA GLU A 33 5.66 -24.51 38.79
C GLU A 33 4.90 -25.33 37.73
N MET A 34 4.92 -24.85 36.47
CA MET A 34 4.53 -25.68 35.34
C MET A 34 5.69 -26.63 34.98
N PRO A 35 5.42 -27.90 34.63
CA PRO A 35 6.47 -28.84 34.25
C PRO A 35 7.20 -28.37 32.98
N ASN A 36 8.52 -28.28 33.08
CA ASN A 36 9.45 -27.97 32.01
C ASN A 36 9.39 -29.09 30.94
N GLN A 37 8.72 -28.83 29.80
CA GLN A 37 8.85 -29.66 28.61
C GLN A 37 10.06 -29.16 27.80
N PRO A 38 10.99 -30.04 27.39
CA PRO A 38 12.10 -29.63 26.55
C PRO A 38 11.58 -29.25 25.16
N ASP A 39 11.90 -28.02 24.73
CA ASP A 39 11.71 -27.54 23.36
C ASP A 39 12.62 -28.33 22.41
N GLU A 40 12.15 -29.50 21.96
CA GLU A 40 12.68 -30.18 20.78
C GLU A 40 11.73 -29.92 19.61
N HIS A 41 12.07 -28.91 18.80
CA HIS A 41 12.28 -29.09 17.37
C HIS A 41 12.84 -27.78 16.81
N ASP A 42 14.17 -27.72 16.79
CA ASP A 42 14.95 -27.06 15.75
C ASP A 42 14.42 -27.51 14.38
N ALA A 43 13.37 -26.86 13.89
CA ALA A 43 13.12 -26.77 12.48
C ALA A 43 14.06 -25.68 11.97
N ALA A 44 15.32 -26.07 11.78
CA ALA A 44 16.23 -25.38 10.88
C ALA A 44 15.49 -25.23 9.55
N GLY A 45 14.87 -24.07 9.35
CA GLY A 45 14.42 -23.64 8.05
C GLY A 45 15.65 -23.72 7.18
N SER A 46 15.66 -24.66 6.25
CA SER A 46 16.64 -24.68 5.19
C SER A 46 16.58 -23.31 4.54
N GLU A 47 17.54 -22.45 4.85
CA GLU A 47 17.88 -21.34 3.97
C GLU A 47 18.14 -22.02 2.64
N GLN A 48 17.14 -21.98 1.76
CA GLN A 48 17.38 -22.21 0.36
C GLN A 48 18.39 -21.15 0.01
N VAL A 49 19.66 -21.56 -0.04
CA VAL A 49 20.74 -20.80 -0.63
C VAL A 49 20.31 -20.63 -2.07
N LEU A 50 19.57 -19.54 -2.31
CA LEU A 50 19.22 -19.10 -3.65
C LEU A 50 20.57 -18.94 -4.32
N GLY A 51 20.86 -19.82 -5.28
CA GLY A 51 22.04 -19.70 -6.11
C GLY A 51 22.14 -18.26 -6.64
N PRO A 52 23.34 -17.80 -7.04
CA PRO A 52 23.44 -16.49 -7.68
C PRO A 52 22.35 -16.39 -8.75
N PRO A 53 21.56 -15.30 -8.77
CA PRO A 53 20.43 -15.20 -9.67
C PRO A 53 20.95 -15.48 -11.08
N GLU A 54 20.27 -16.36 -11.83
CA GLU A 54 20.75 -16.81 -13.14
C GLU A 54 21.03 -15.64 -14.09
N ARG A 55 20.43 -14.48 -13.81
CA ARG A 55 20.75 -13.20 -14.40
C ARG A 55 20.68 -12.07 -13.39
N PHE A 56 21.55 -11.07 -13.56
CA PHE A 56 21.40 -9.78 -12.88
C PHE A 56 20.35 -8.93 -13.61
N PRO A 57 19.29 -8.47 -12.95
CA PRO A 57 18.27 -7.65 -13.60
C PRO A 57 18.89 -6.35 -14.10
N MET A 58 18.75 -6.09 -15.40
CA MET A 58 19.23 -4.87 -16.04
C MET A 58 18.03 -3.95 -16.22
N PHE A 59 18.01 -2.86 -15.47
CA PHE A 59 16.92 -1.90 -15.50
C PHE A 59 17.15 -0.79 -16.51
N ARG A 60 16.09 -0.38 -17.20
CA ARG A 60 16.04 0.80 -18.06
C ARG A 60 15.07 1.82 -17.49
N GLN A 61 15.42 3.10 -17.59
CA GLN A 61 14.49 4.15 -17.17
C GLN A 61 13.36 4.28 -18.19
N ALA A 62 12.14 4.42 -17.68
CA ALA A 62 10.94 4.50 -18.48
C ALA A 62 10.07 5.68 -18.07
N VAL A 63 9.18 6.08 -18.98
CA VAL A 63 8.11 7.03 -18.71
C VAL A 63 6.76 6.41 -19.04
N VAL A 64 5.72 6.80 -18.30
CA VAL A 64 4.35 6.47 -18.66
C VAL A 64 4.00 7.22 -19.94
N SER A 65 3.82 6.49 -21.03
CA SER A 65 3.52 7.04 -22.35
C SER A 65 2.02 7.18 -22.62
N GLY A 66 1.18 6.41 -21.92
CA GLY A 66 -0.26 6.51 -22.03
C GLY A 66 -1.00 5.45 -21.22
N VAL A 67 -2.30 5.68 -21.06
CA VAL A 67 -3.23 4.74 -20.44
C VAL A 67 -4.54 4.77 -21.21
N GLY A 68 -5.18 3.63 -21.42
CA GLY A 68 -6.45 3.58 -22.14
C GLY A 68 -7.14 2.22 -22.11
N VAL A 69 -8.32 2.13 -22.70
CA VAL A 69 -9.11 0.91 -22.84
C VAL A 69 -9.37 0.69 -24.32
N ARG A 70 -9.11 -0.52 -24.84
CA ARG A 70 -9.45 -0.86 -26.22
C ARG A 70 -10.75 -1.65 -26.23
N LEU A 71 -11.82 -1.09 -26.78
CA LEU A 71 -13.09 -1.82 -26.88
C LEU A 71 -12.94 -3.09 -27.75
N PRO A 72 -13.57 -4.22 -27.39
CA PRO A 72 -14.49 -4.44 -26.26
C PRO A 72 -13.82 -4.95 -24.97
N GLU A 73 -12.50 -4.75 -24.78
CA GLU A 73 -11.77 -5.17 -23.58
C GLU A 73 -12.38 -4.53 -22.31
N THR A 74 -12.46 -5.32 -21.25
CA THR A 74 -12.97 -4.91 -19.92
C THR A 74 -11.85 -4.56 -18.94
N PHE A 75 -10.64 -4.33 -19.46
CA PHE A 75 -9.45 -3.94 -18.71
C PHE A 75 -8.74 -2.76 -19.39
N GLY A 76 -7.97 -2.02 -18.61
CA GLY A 76 -7.13 -0.93 -19.09
C GLY A 76 -5.74 -1.41 -19.49
N ARG A 77 -5.05 -0.63 -20.30
CA ARG A 77 -3.67 -0.85 -20.73
C ARG A 77 -2.83 0.33 -20.30
N LEU A 78 -1.79 0.07 -19.53
CA LEU A 78 -0.80 1.05 -19.12
C LEU A 78 0.46 0.87 -19.97
N SER A 79 0.84 1.91 -20.71
CA SER A 79 1.93 1.85 -21.68
C SER A 79 3.13 2.65 -21.19
N PHE A 80 4.30 2.06 -21.30
CA PHE A 80 5.59 2.63 -20.96
C PHE A 80 6.43 2.82 -22.21
N ARG A 81 7.29 3.84 -22.18
CA ARG A 81 8.31 4.07 -23.18
C ARG A 81 9.66 4.21 -22.52
N GLU A 82 10.66 3.52 -23.03
CA GLU A 82 12.05 3.66 -22.61
C GLU A 82 12.54 5.10 -22.83
N LEU A 83 13.24 5.65 -21.83
CA LEU A 83 13.74 7.02 -21.89
C LEU A 83 14.97 7.14 -22.77
N ASP A 84 15.79 6.10 -22.91
CA ASP A 84 16.98 6.05 -23.75
C ASP A 84 16.69 5.38 -25.09
N GLU A 85 17.58 5.55 -26.07
CA GLU A 85 17.51 4.78 -27.33
C GLU A 85 17.64 3.28 -27.03
N PRO A 86 16.81 2.41 -27.63
CA PRO A 86 16.03 2.62 -28.85
C PRO A 86 14.57 3.08 -28.67
N LYS A 87 14.17 3.65 -27.52
CA LYS A 87 12.80 4.12 -27.22
C LYS A 87 11.73 3.03 -27.33
N ARG A 88 12.05 1.83 -26.88
CA ARG A 88 11.15 0.67 -26.90
C ARG A 88 9.90 0.91 -26.06
N TYR A 89 8.86 0.12 -26.35
CA TYR A 89 7.58 0.21 -25.67
C TYR A 89 7.24 -1.09 -24.95
N PHE A 90 6.45 -0.96 -23.91
CA PHE A 90 5.97 -2.07 -23.11
C PHE A 90 4.59 -1.72 -22.56
N THR A 91 3.68 -2.68 -22.50
CA THR A 91 2.31 -2.46 -22.03
C THR A 91 1.86 -3.55 -21.07
N ILE A 92 1.25 -3.14 -19.96
CA ILE A 92 0.65 -4.07 -18.99
C ILE A 92 -0.87 -3.90 -18.91
N PRO A 93 -1.62 -4.99 -18.68
CA PRO A 93 -3.04 -4.90 -18.34
C PRO A 93 -3.21 -4.42 -16.89
N ILE A 94 -4.19 -3.55 -16.65
CA ILE A 94 -4.60 -3.03 -15.34
C ILE A 94 -6.12 -2.99 -15.24
N SER A 95 -6.68 -2.80 -14.05
CA SER A 95 -8.14 -2.62 -13.93
C SER A 95 -8.59 -1.31 -14.58
N ILE A 96 -9.86 -1.25 -15.00
CA ILE A 96 -10.46 -0.02 -15.54
C ILE A 96 -10.40 1.11 -14.50
N ASP A 97 -10.67 0.80 -13.23
CA ASP A 97 -10.63 1.80 -12.15
C ASP A 97 -9.23 2.41 -12.00
N GLN A 98 -8.18 1.58 -12.02
CA GLN A 98 -6.81 2.05 -11.97
C GLN A 98 -6.42 2.83 -13.22
N ALA A 99 -6.92 2.43 -14.39
CA ALA A 99 -6.71 3.18 -15.63
C ALA A 99 -7.32 4.59 -15.53
N GLY A 100 -8.52 4.72 -14.95
CA GLY A 100 -9.16 6.00 -14.68
C GLY A 100 -8.35 6.87 -13.71
N ILE A 101 -7.81 6.29 -12.63
CA ILE A 101 -6.95 7.01 -11.67
C ILE A 101 -5.70 7.55 -12.36
N ILE A 102 -4.99 6.68 -13.10
CA ILE A 102 -3.76 7.07 -13.80
C ILE A 102 -4.06 8.13 -14.87
N ALA A 103 -5.17 8.01 -15.60
CA ALA A 103 -5.59 9.01 -16.58
C ALA A 103 -5.83 10.38 -15.92
N GLY A 104 -6.49 10.40 -14.76
CA GLY A 104 -6.70 11.61 -13.97
C GLY A 104 -5.38 12.25 -13.52
N LEU A 105 -4.44 11.44 -13.02
CA LEU A 105 -3.10 11.90 -12.62
C LEU A 105 -2.32 12.48 -13.80
N LEU A 106 -2.29 11.80 -14.94
CA LEU A 106 -1.63 12.29 -16.17
C LEU A 106 -2.26 13.58 -16.70
N ALA A 107 -3.58 13.75 -16.54
CA ALA A 107 -4.29 14.97 -16.91
C ALA A 107 -4.16 16.09 -15.87
N GLY A 108 -3.51 15.85 -14.72
CA GLY A 108 -3.41 16.81 -13.61
C GLY A 108 -4.75 17.14 -12.96
N VAL A 109 -5.74 16.25 -13.08
CA VAL A 109 -7.08 16.45 -12.52
C VAL A 109 -7.05 16.09 -11.03
N LYS A 110 -7.37 17.07 -10.18
CA LYS A 110 -7.51 16.83 -8.73
C LYS A 110 -8.96 16.44 -8.39
N PRO A 111 -9.18 15.28 -7.77
CA PRO A 111 -10.51 14.87 -7.32
C PRO A 111 -10.99 15.75 -6.15
N PRO A 112 -12.31 15.87 -5.91
CA PRO A 112 -12.87 16.66 -4.81
C PRO A 112 -12.53 16.12 -3.42
N ARG A 113 -12.11 14.85 -3.34
CA ARG A 113 -11.64 14.17 -2.12
C ARG A 113 -10.38 13.37 -2.45
N PRO A 114 -9.40 13.28 -1.54
CA PRO A 114 -8.22 12.46 -1.74
C PRO A 114 -8.58 11.01 -2.05
N MET A 115 -7.97 10.46 -3.09
CA MET A 115 -8.01 9.02 -3.37
C MET A 115 -6.96 8.28 -2.55
N MET A 116 -6.94 6.95 -2.61
CA MET A 116 -6.00 6.14 -1.83
C MET A 116 -4.53 6.53 -2.09
N GLY A 117 -4.16 6.77 -3.36
CA GLY A 117 -2.83 7.25 -3.71
C GLY A 117 -2.49 8.60 -3.10
N ASP A 118 -3.43 9.56 -3.13
CA ASP A 118 -3.26 10.89 -2.53
C ASP A 118 -3.09 10.80 -1.01
N LEU A 119 -3.96 10.03 -0.35
CA LEU A 119 -3.89 9.78 1.09
C LEU A 119 -2.54 9.16 1.47
N PHE A 120 -2.04 8.21 0.68
CA PHE A 120 -0.73 7.62 0.93
C PHE A 120 0.38 8.66 0.83
N CYS A 121 0.35 9.54 -0.19
CA CYS A 121 1.31 10.64 -0.33
C CYS A 121 1.29 11.60 0.86
N GLU A 122 0.11 11.93 1.39
CA GLU A 122 -0.03 12.75 2.61
C GLU A 122 0.59 12.06 3.83
N VAL A 123 0.38 10.75 3.98
CA VAL A 123 1.02 9.95 5.04
C VAL A 123 2.53 9.94 4.88
N MET A 124 3.05 9.77 3.66
CA MET A 124 4.50 9.80 3.40
C MET A 124 5.11 11.12 3.88
N ALA A 125 4.48 12.24 3.50
CA ALA A 125 4.92 13.57 3.90
C ALA A 125 4.82 13.79 5.41
N ALA A 126 3.77 13.30 6.07
CA ALA A 126 3.57 13.46 7.51
C ALA A 126 4.60 12.69 8.36
N TYR A 127 5.19 11.62 7.81
CA TYR A 127 6.16 10.76 8.50
C TYR A 127 7.58 10.84 7.89
N ASP A 128 7.85 11.87 7.09
CA ASP A 128 9.18 12.16 6.51
C ASP A 128 9.84 10.98 5.78
N PHE A 129 9.04 10.20 5.05
CA PHE A 129 9.55 9.22 4.10
C PHE A 129 9.12 9.57 2.68
N SER A 130 9.91 9.16 1.70
CA SER A 130 9.73 9.51 0.30
C SER A 130 9.84 8.27 -0.58
N LEU A 131 9.08 8.25 -1.67
CA LEU A 131 9.21 7.24 -2.70
C LEU A 131 10.43 7.57 -3.57
N ALA A 132 11.46 6.73 -3.49
CA ALA A 132 12.72 6.94 -4.19
C ALA A 132 12.70 6.40 -5.63
N VAL A 133 12.11 5.23 -5.84
CA VAL A 133 12.06 4.58 -7.16
C VAL A 133 10.94 3.54 -7.20
N VAL A 134 10.32 3.40 -8.37
CA VAL A 134 9.45 2.27 -8.73
C VAL A 134 10.21 1.39 -9.72
N GLN A 135 10.24 0.09 -9.48
CA GLN A 135 10.87 -0.88 -10.38
C GLN A 135 9.84 -1.91 -10.82
N ILE A 136 9.61 -2.07 -12.11
CA ILE A 136 8.87 -3.19 -12.69
C ILE A 136 9.89 -4.29 -12.99
N THR A 137 9.84 -5.36 -12.21
CA THR A 137 10.96 -6.31 -12.08
C THR A 137 10.85 -7.51 -13.01
N GLY A 138 9.69 -7.75 -13.62
CA GLY A 138 9.50 -8.86 -14.52
C GLY A 138 8.05 -9.28 -14.64
N VAL A 139 7.86 -10.47 -15.22
CA VAL A 139 6.56 -11.11 -15.39
C VAL A 139 6.70 -12.59 -15.05
N GLU A 140 5.81 -13.09 -14.19
CA GLU A 140 5.76 -14.50 -13.80
C GLU A 140 4.35 -15.01 -14.02
N ASN A 141 4.20 -16.07 -14.83
CA ASN A 141 2.89 -16.66 -15.15
C ASN A 141 1.85 -15.63 -15.64
N GLY A 142 2.29 -14.63 -16.41
CA GLY A 142 1.44 -13.54 -16.91
C GLY A 142 1.11 -12.45 -15.89
N VAL A 143 1.66 -12.53 -14.67
CA VAL A 143 1.51 -11.52 -13.63
C VAL A 143 2.75 -10.64 -13.58
N TYR A 144 2.57 -9.35 -13.83
CA TYR A 144 3.65 -8.39 -13.76
C TYR A 144 4.00 -8.06 -12.31
N LEU A 145 5.29 -8.08 -12.01
CA LEU A 145 5.84 -7.84 -10.69
C LEU A 145 6.47 -6.44 -10.63
N ALA A 146 6.32 -5.79 -9.49
CA ALA A 146 6.98 -4.54 -9.21
C ALA A 146 7.38 -4.43 -7.75
N GLN A 147 8.23 -3.45 -7.48
CA GLN A 147 8.61 -3.06 -6.14
C GLN A 147 8.78 -1.55 -6.07
N VAL A 148 8.53 -1.00 -4.88
CA VAL A 148 8.79 0.39 -4.55
C VAL A 148 9.88 0.45 -3.49
N THR A 149 10.77 1.43 -3.62
CA THR A 149 11.78 1.71 -2.59
C THR A 149 11.44 3.03 -1.92
N PHE A 150 11.29 3.01 -0.60
CA PHE A 150 11.13 4.20 0.21
C PHE A 150 12.42 4.55 0.93
N THR A 151 12.67 5.85 1.08
CA THR A 151 13.82 6.40 1.81
C THR A 151 13.37 7.40 2.87
N THR A 152 14.08 7.44 3.98
CA THR A 152 13.97 8.48 5.01
C THR A 152 15.29 9.24 5.11
N ALA A 153 15.31 10.38 5.81
CA ALA A 153 16.52 11.19 5.95
C ALA A 153 17.70 10.46 6.63
N THR A 154 17.43 9.47 7.49
CA THR A 154 18.44 8.83 8.35
C THR A 154 18.46 7.31 8.25
N GLY A 155 17.48 6.72 7.56
CA GLY A 155 17.30 5.29 7.46
C GLY A 155 17.92 4.69 6.20
N ARG A 156 18.11 3.37 6.24
CA ARG A 156 18.41 2.60 5.03
C ARG A 156 17.16 2.56 4.13
N PRO A 157 17.33 2.59 2.80
CA PRO A 157 16.23 2.37 1.87
C PRO A 157 15.51 1.05 2.19
N LYS A 158 14.18 1.07 2.13
CA LYS A 158 13.34 -0.12 2.33
C LYS A 158 12.56 -0.41 1.07
N MET A 159 12.59 -1.67 0.66
CA MET A 159 11.97 -2.16 -0.56
C MET A 159 10.72 -2.95 -0.20
N PHE A 160 9.64 -2.73 -0.95
CA PHE A 160 8.36 -3.42 -0.76
C PHE A 160 7.85 -3.93 -2.11
N PRO A 161 7.46 -5.21 -2.22
CA PRO A 161 6.79 -5.71 -3.41
C PRO A 161 5.42 -5.04 -3.56
N CYS A 162 5.02 -4.74 -4.79
CA CYS A 162 3.72 -4.17 -5.10
C CYS A 162 3.25 -4.59 -6.50
N ARG A 163 1.99 -4.27 -6.83
CA ARG A 163 1.54 -4.33 -8.23
C ARG A 163 2.14 -3.13 -8.99
N PRO A 164 2.49 -3.28 -10.29
CA PRO A 164 3.00 -2.16 -11.08
C PRO A 164 2.06 -0.95 -11.07
N SER A 165 0.75 -1.18 -11.19
CA SER A 165 -0.27 -0.11 -11.16
C SER A 165 -0.19 0.76 -9.91
N ASP A 166 0.02 0.16 -8.73
CA ASP A 166 0.04 0.88 -7.46
C ASP A 166 1.31 1.72 -7.34
N GLY A 167 2.47 1.14 -7.71
CA GLY A 167 3.74 1.87 -7.76
C GLY A 167 3.66 3.09 -8.71
N ILE A 168 3.07 2.92 -9.89
CA ILE A 168 2.91 4.02 -10.86
C ILE A 168 1.95 5.10 -10.34
N ILE A 169 0.84 4.74 -9.70
CA ILE A 169 -0.07 5.71 -9.07
C ILE A 169 0.68 6.54 -8.02
N LEU A 170 1.50 5.90 -7.17
CA LEU A 170 2.29 6.61 -6.17
C LEU A 170 3.35 7.53 -6.81
N ALA A 171 4.05 7.05 -7.84
CA ALA A 171 5.06 7.83 -8.55
C ALA A 171 4.47 9.07 -9.23
N LEU A 172 3.34 8.93 -9.93
CA LEU A 172 2.66 10.03 -10.59
C LEU A 172 2.00 10.99 -9.60
N GLY A 173 1.61 10.50 -8.41
CA GLY A 173 1.05 11.33 -7.34
C GLY A 173 2.11 12.16 -6.59
N GLN A 174 3.40 11.89 -6.77
CA GLN A 174 4.45 12.66 -6.10
C GLN A 174 4.56 14.09 -6.67
N PRO A 175 4.87 15.08 -5.82
CA PRO A 175 5.13 16.45 -6.29
C PRO A 175 6.43 16.55 -7.11
N LEU A 176 7.37 15.64 -6.90
CA LEU A 176 8.63 15.56 -7.64
C LEU A 176 8.64 14.30 -8.51
N PRO A 177 9.24 14.33 -9.71
CA PRO A 177 9.35 13.15 -10.56
C PRO A 177 10.07 12.00 -9.87
N VAL A 178 9.41 10.86 -9.75
CA VAL A 178 10.01 9.61 -9.25
C VAL A 178 10.51 8.78 -10.44
N PRO A 179 11.75 8.30 -10.42
CA PRO A 179 12.25 7.37 -11.44
C PRO A 179 11.40 6.10 -11.51
N ILE A 180 10.99 5.75 -12.72
CA ILE A 180 10.38 4.46 -13.05
C ILE A 180 11.41 3.65 -13.80
N LEU A 181 11.78 2.51 -13.25
CA LEU A 181 12.70 1.56 -13.84
C LEU A 181 11.93 0.32 -14.26
N VAL A 182 12.27 -0.23 -15.41
CA VAL A 182 11.63 -1.42 -15.97
C VAL A 182 12.73 -2.39 -16.38
N ASP A 183 12.57 -3.66 -16.03
CA ASP A 183 13.49 -4.70 -16.48
C ASP A 183 13.58 -4.71 -18.00
N GLU A 184 14.79 -4.78 -18.54
CA GLU A 184 15.03 -4.61 -19.98
C GLU A 184 14.37 -5.69 -20.84
N ASP A 185 14.07 -6.86 -20.27
CA ASP A 185 13.41 -7.98 -20.94
C ASP A 185 11.92 -7.75 -21.17
N LEU A 186 11.33 -6.77 -20.48
CA LEU A 186 9.92 -6.43 -20.66
C LEU A 186 9.70 -5.55 -21.89
N PHE A 187 10.75 -4.93 -22.42
CA PHE A 187 10.66 -4.09 -23.61
C PHE A 187 10.77 -4.91 -24.89
N GLU A 188 9.86 -4.63 -25.83
CA GLU A 188 9.87 -5.17 -27.20
C GLU A 188 10.77 -4.38 -28.14
#